data_AF-A0A6B1CZM6-F1
#
_entry.id   AF-A0A6B1CZM6-F1
#
_cell.length_a   1.000
_cell.length_b   1.000
_cell.length_c   1.000
_cell.angle_alpha   90.00
_cell.angle_beta   90.00
_cell.angle_gamma   90.00
#
_symmetry.space_group_name_H-M   'P 1'
#
loop_
_entity.id
_entity.type
_entity.pdbx_description
1 polymer ?
#
loop_
_entity_poly.entity_id
_entity_poly.type
_entity_poly.pdbx_seq_one_letter_code
_entity_poly.pdbx_strand_id
1 'polypeptide(L)'
;MDPLYKIKNARLNGHLPDNICAKIVERFSIAVDGINRIERASGLHFPTAYVEPSAIISPASQFGYGVLFARTIPLFDTNQFGVVIQVSAPLLAYGLKGTIHAILAHEFLHYLELMHRIHRGEILSDEITGNLFEGAYLDQTRILEPAAVFSDRTLINHIKKRFATSFQEPRLEKKVVDLWINAGLPKTVIHLDNNRVNISAELLTKIRLPPDMADALGTMGAKSKKIRTRFKIY
;
A
#
# COMPACT_ATOMS: atom_id res chain seq x y z
N MET A 1 14.01 -2.25 11.55
CA MET A 1 14.24 -3.28 10.53
C MET A 1 14.85 -2.61 9.31
N ASP A 2 15.83 -3.22 8.64
CA ASP A 2 16.39 -2.70 7.38
C ASP A 2 15.39 -2.93 6.23
N PRO A 3 14.78 -1.88 5.63
CA PRO A 3 13.77 -2.03 4.57
C PRO A 3 14.28 -2.75 3.32
N LEU A 4 15.60 -2.77 3.12
CA LEU A 4 16.26 -3.38 1.95
C LEU A 4 16.86 -4.76 2.25
N TYR A 5 16.63 -5.33 3.44
CA TYR A 5 17.16 -6.63 3.83
C TYR A 5 16.87 -7.73 2.80
N LYS A 6 15.62 -7.82 2.31
CA LYS A 6 15.24 -8.81 1.29
C LYS A 6 15.94 -8.59 -0.06
N ILE A 7 16.20 -7.34 -0.45
CA ILE A 7 16.97 -7.02 -1.66
C ILE A 7 18.42 -7.49 -1.52
N LYS A 8 19.05 -7.19 -0.37
CA LYS A 8 20.42 -7.62 -0.08
C LYS A 8 20.56 -9.14 -0.11
N ASN A 9 19.61 -9.86 0.49
CA ASN A 9 19.60 -11.32 0.45
C ASN A 9 19.34 -11.88 -0.95
N ALA A 10 18.43 -11.29 -1.72
CA ALA A 10 18.18 -11.73 -3.10
C ALA A 10 19.42 -11.57 -3.99
N ARG A 11 20.20 -10.50 -3.77
CA ARG A 11 21.50 -10.30 -4.41
C ARG A 11 22.50 -11.39 -4.03
N LEU A 12 22.69 -11.61 -2.72
CA LEU A 12 23.66 -12.59 -2.19
C LEU A 12 23.34 -14.02 -2.65
N ASN A 13 22.07 -14.36 -2.81
CA ASN A 13 21.62 -15.67 -3.27
C ASN A 13 21.53 -15.79 -4.81
N GLY A 14 21.97 -14.77 -5.57
CA GLY A 14 21.94 -14.78 -7.04
C GLY A 14 20.54 -14.71 -7.66
N HIS A 15 19.49 -14.45 -6.87
CA HIS A 15 18.11 -14.31 -7.36
C HIS A 15 17.86 -12.97 -8.05
N LEU A 16 18.65 -11.94 -7.73
CA LEU A 16 18.52 -10.62 -8.34
C LEU A 16 19.88 -10.13 -8.86
N PRO A 17 20.00 -9.75 -10.14
CA PRO A 17 21.24 -9.23 -10.71
C PRO A 17 21.78 -7.99 -9.99
N ASP A 18 23.10 -7.83 -9.92
CA ASP A 18 23.76 -6.72 -9.22
C ASP A 18 23.35 -5.34 -9.76
N ASN A 19 23.21 -5.20 -11.08
CA ASN A 19 22.79 -3.95 -11.72
C ASN A 19 21.37 -3.53 -11.30
N ILE A 20 20.45 -4.50 -11.18
CA ILE A 20 19.08 -4.27 -10.72
C ILE A 20 19.10 -3.91 -9.23
N CYS A 21 19.87 -4.62 -8.41
CA CYS A 21 20.03 -4.31 -6.99
C CYS A 21 20.57 -2.90 -6.76
N ALA A 22 21.64 -2.53 -7.45
CA ALA A 22 22.25 -1.20 -7.36
C ALA A 22 21.23 -0.10 -7.72
N LYS A 23 20.48 -0.31 -8.81
CA LYS A 23 19.41 0.61 -9.22
C LYS A 23 18.31 0.75 -8.17
N ILE A 24 17.89 -0.34 -7.53
CA ILE A 24 16.88 -0.29 -6.46
C ILE A 24 17.39 0.48 -5.26
N VAL A 25 18.63 0.21 -4.83
CA VAL A 25 19.28 0.87 -3.68
C VAL A 25 19.44 2.37 -3.93
N GLU A 26 19.95 2.76 -5.10
CA GLU A 26 20.10 4.16 -5.51
C GLU A 26 18.76 4.91 -5.43
N ARG A 27 17.71 4.28 -5.98
CA ARG A 27 16.38 4.89 -6.10
C ARG A 27 15.53 4.76 -4.84
N PHE A 28 15.98 4.02 -3.82
CA PHE A 28 15.26 3.85 -2.56
C PHE A 28 15.06 5.19 -1.83
N SER A 29 16.00 6.14 -1.99
CA SER A 29 15.89 7.52 -1.51
C SER A 29 14.58 8.20 -1.94
N ILE A 30 14.06 7.90 -3.14
CA ILE A 30 12.79 8.45 -3.64
C ILE A 30 11.60 7.97 -2.80
N ALA A 31 11.63 6.71 -2.34
CA ALA A 31 10.60 6.16 -1.47
C ALA A 31 10.69 6.76 -0.06
N VAL A 32 11.90 6.92 0.48
CA VAL A 32 12.14 7.61 1.77
C VAL A 32 11.62 9.05 1.73
N ASP A 33 11.92 9.79 0.65
CA ASP A 33 11.36 11.13 0.41
C ASP A 33 9.82 11.12 0.38
N GLY A 34 9.25 10.08 -0.22
CA GLY A 34 7.80 9.90 -0.32
C GLY A 34 7.17 9.68 1.04
N ILE A 35 7.74 8.79 1.84
CA ILE A 35 7.33 8.50 3.22
C ILE A 35 7.40 9.77 4.06
N ASN A 36 8.56 10.45 4.08
CA ASN A 36 8.74 11.70 4.83
C ASN A 36 7.73 12.77 4.42
N ARG A 37 7.42 12.85 3.13
CA ARG A 37 6.39 13.77 2.61
C ARG A 37 4.99 13.40 3.10
N ILE A 38 4.65 12.11 3.11
CA ILE A 38 3.37 11.59 3.58
C ILE A 38 3.20 11.89 5.07
N GLU A 39 4.20 11.58 5.89
CA GLU A 39 4.17 11.83 7.34
C GLU A 39 4.01 13.32 7.66
N ARG A 40 4.76 14.20 6.98
CA ARG A 40 4.57 15.66 7.13
C ARG A 40 3.19 16.11 6.69
N ALA A 41 2.64 15.52 5.62
CA ALA A 41 1.35 15.93 5.08
C ALA A 41 0.17 15.46 5.94
N SER A 42 0.30 14.31 6.62
CA SER A 42 -0.74 13.69 7.45
C SER A 42 -0.63 14.02 8.95
N GLY A 43 0.58 14.34 9.42
CA GLY A 43 0.89 14.44 10.85
C GLY A 43 0.95 13.09 11.57
N LEU A 44 0.99 11.98 10.82
CA LEU A 44 1.01 10.61 11.35
C LEU A 44 2.20 9.83 10.82
N HIS A 45 2.74 8.94 11.64
CA HIS A 45 3.82 8.05 11.23
C HIS A 45 3.37 7.04 10.17
N PHE A 46 4.23 6.84 9.18
CA PHE A 46 4.04 5.82 8.15
C PHE A 46 4.30 4.44 8.77
N PRO A 47 3.47 3.41 8.47
CA PRO A 47 3.70 2.08 9.00
C PRO A 47 5.02 1.51 8.47
N THR A 48 5.54 0.47 9.11
CA THR A 48 6.80 -0.14 8.66
C THR A 48 6.68 -0.59 7.20
N ALA A 49 7.68 -0.26 6.38
CA ALA A 49 7.72 -0.64 4.98
C ALA A 49 9.00 -1.41 4.64
N TYR A 50 8.90 -2.32 3.67
CA TYR A 50 10.04 -3.06 3.14
C TYR A 50 9.92 -3.27 1.63
N VAL A 51 11.04 -3.56 0.99
CA VAL A 51 11.08 -3.82 -0.45
C VAL A 51 11.10 -5.32 -0.74
N GLU A 52 10.13 -5.81 -1.49
CA GLU A 52 10.06 -7.18 -1.98
C GLU A 52 10.89 -7.32 -3.26
N PRO A 53 11.85 -8.26 -3.35
CA PRO A 53 12.73 -8.46 -4.51
C PRO A 53 12.03 -9.08 -5.73
N SER A 54 10.70 -9.01 -5.82
CA SER A 54 9.92 -9.63 -6.88
C SER A 54 8.88 -8.68 -7.48
N ALA A 55 8.48 -8.96 -8.72
CA ALA A 55 7.24 -8.44 -9.27
C ALA A 55 6.08 -9.22 -8.67
N ILE A 56 5.22 -8.50 -7.97
CA ILE A 56 4.03 -9.06 -7.38
C ILE A 56 2.93 -9.06 -8.46
N ILE A 57 2.40 -10.23 -8.79
CA ILE A 57 1.42 -10.40 -9.85
C ILE A 57 0.18 -11.11 -9.34
N SER A 58 -0.98 -10.60 -9.74
CA SER A 58 -2.26 -11.27 -9.57
C SER A 58 -2.76 -11.79 -10.91
N PRO A 59 -3.26 -13.03 -10.98
CA PRO A 59 -4.01 -13.50 -12.14
C PRO A 59 -5.40 -12.83 -12.14
N ALA A 60 -5.54 -11.69 -12.83
CA ALA A 60 -6.84 -11.01 -13.01
C ALA A 60 -6.98 -10.34 -14.39
N SER A 61 -7.61 -11.09 -15.33
CA SER A 61 -8.29 -10.75 -16.60
C SER A 61 -7.67 -9.80 -17.67
N GLN A 62 -8.09 -10.04 -18.93
CA GLN A 62 -7.77 -9.39 -20.23
C GLN A 62 -6.30 -9.42 -20.71
N PHE A 63 -5.31 -9.14 -19.86
CA PHE A 63 -3.89 -9.06 -20.23
C PHE A 63 -3.01 -10.18 -19.62
N GLY A 64 -3.63 -11.13 -18.93
CA GLY A 64 -2.97 -12.29 -18.33
C GLY A 64 -2.41 -12.08 -16.92
N TYR A 65 -1.95 -10.87 -16.56
CA TYR A 65 -1.45 -10.53 -15.22
C TYR A 65 -1.72 -9.06 -14.84
N GLY A 66 -2.15 -8.80 -13.60
CA GLY A 66 -2.15 -7.48 -12.97
C GLY A 66 -0.94 -7.31 -12.05
N VAL A 67 -0.16 -6.23 -12.20
CA VAL A 67 1.03 -5.98 -11.37
C VAL A 67 0.64 -5.16 -10.14
N LEU A 68 1.00 -5.67 -8.96
CA LEU A 68 0.80 -5.02 -7.67
C LEU A 68 2.11 -4.32 -7.28
N PHE A 69 2.09 -2.99 -7.26
CA PHE A 69 3.30 -2.21 -7.03
C PHE A 69 3.62 -1.96 -5.56
N ALA A 70 2.60 -1.97 -4.71
CA ALA A 70 2.74 -2.00 -3.27
C ALA A 70 1.49 -2.64 -2.68
N ARG A 71 1.58 -3.09 -1.41
CA ARG A 71 0.47 -3.72 -0.69
C ARG A 71 0.51 -3.37 0.77
N THR A 72 -0.66 -3.13 1.35
CA THR A 72 -0.87 -2.97 2.79
C THR A 72 -1.21 -4.33 3.40
N ILE A 73 -0.28 -4.90 4.17
CA ILE A 73 -0.39 -6.26 4.71
C ILE A 73 -0.61 -6.18 6.22
N PRO A 74 -1.78 -6.60 6.73
CA PRO A 74 -1.96 -6.79 8.16
C PRO A 74 -1.16 -8.02 8.63
N LEU A 75 -0.47 -7.88 9.75
CA LEU A 75 0.29 -8.93 10.42
C LEU A 75 -0.33 -9.20 11.78
N PHE A 76 -0.53 -10.48 12.07
CA PHE A 76 -0.97 -10.95 13.38
C PHE A 76 0.07 -11.93 13.88
N ASP A 77 0.70 -11.57 14.99
CA ASP A 77 1.36 -12.53 15.85
C ASP A 77 0.44 -12.80 17.06
N THR A 78 0.66 -13.92 17.73
CA THR A 78 -0.06 -14.43 18.89
C THR A 78 -0.47 -13.37 19.92
N ASN A 79 0.27 -12.27 20.05
CA ASN A 79 -0.03 -11.18 20.97
C ASN A 79 -0.06 -9.76 20.35
N GLN A 80 0.24 -9.59 19.06
CA GLN A 80 0.40 -8.24 18.48
C GLN A 80 -0.17 -8.15 17.08
N PHE A 81 -0.92 -7.08 16.85
CA PHE A 81 -1.32 -6.63 15.53
C PHE A 81 -0.34 -5.59 15.02
N GLY A 82 0.10 -5.75 13.78
CA GLY A 82 0.88 -4.77 13.05
C GLY A 82 0.38 -4.63 11.62
N VAL A 83 0.78 -3.57 10.95
CA VAL A 83 0.55 -3.41 9.51
C VAL A 83 1.89 -3.06 8.88
N VAL A 84 2.19 -3.70 7.74
CA VAL A 84 3.37 -3.41 6.95
C VAL A 84 3.00 -3.06 5.53
N ILE A 85 3.72 -2.10 4.94
CA ILE A 85 3.60 -1.79 3.52
C ILE A 85 4.72 -2.50 2.77
N GLN A 86 4.36 -3.47 1.93
CA GLN A 86 5.28 -4.14 1.03
C GLN A 86 5.38 -3.34 -0.27
N VAL A 87 6.59 -2.93 -0.64
CA VAL A 87 6.88 -2.20 -1.88
C VAL A 87 7.54 -3.15 -2.87
N SER A 88 6.97 -3.30 -4.06
CA SER A 88 7.52 -4.14 -5.13
C SER A 88 8.82 -3.53 -5.67
N ALA A 89 9.90 -4.32 -5.78
CA ALA A 89 11.18 -3.86 -6.35
C ALA A 89 11.05 -3.20 -7.73
N PRO A 90 10.24 -3.73 -8.69
CA PRO A 90 9.97 -3.06 -9.95
C PRO A 90 9.45 -1.62 -9.83
N LEU A 91 8.68 -1.29 -8.78
CA LEU A 91 8.22 0.08 -8.54
C LEU A 91 9.41 1.01 -8.33
N LEU A 92 10.38 0.61 -7.52
CA LEU A 92 11.58 1.41 -7.27
C LEU A 92 12.51 1.44 -8.48
N ALA A 93 12.65 0.31 -9.18
CA ALA A 93 13.51 0.20 -10.35
C ALA A 93 13.02 1.08 -11.52
N TYR A 94 11.70 1.20 -11.72
CA TYR A 94 11.14 1.76 -12.95
C TYR A 94 10.12 2.89 -12.75
N GLY A 95 9.51 3.01 -11.58
CA GLY A 95 8.50 4.03 -11.28
C GLY A 95 9.06 5.46 -11.30
N LEU A 96 8.27 6.44 -11.72
CA LEU A 96 8.67 7.85 -11.61
C LEU A 96 8.50 8.32 -10.16
N LYS A 97 9.20 9.38 -9.74
CA LYS A 97 9.09 9.95 -8.39
C LYS A 97 7.63 10.21 -7.99
N GLY A 98 6.87 10.87 -8.87
CA GLY A 98 5.45 11.13 -8.63
C GLY A 98 4.60 9.86 -8.52
N THR A 99 4.94 8.80 -9.28
CA THR A 99 4.26 7.49 -9.22
C THR A 99 4.53 6.79 -7.90
N ILE A 100 5.80 6.72 -7.48
CA ILE A 100 6.21 6.10 -6.21
C ILE A 100 5.51 6.80 -5.04
N HIS A 101 5.51 8.14 -5.01
CA HIS A 101 4.86 8.91 -3.95
C HIS A 101 3.35 8.69 -3.93
N ALA A 102 2.70 8.64 -5.10
CA ALA A 102 1.26 8.42 -5.18
C ALA A 102 0.86 7.03 -4.68
N ILE A 103 1.60 5.99 -5.06
CA ILE A 103 1.34 4.61 -4.61
C ILE A 103 1.56 4.50 -3.10
N LEU A 104 2.66 5.02 -2.57
CA LEU A 104 2.90 4.98 -1.12
C LEU A 104 1.81 5.72 -0.34
N ALA A 105 1.32 6.86 -0.84
CA ALA A 105 0.25 7.60 -0.19
C ALA A 105 -1.10 6.89 -0.30
N HIS A 106 -1.33 6.15 -1.39
CA HIS A 106 -2.51 5.31 -1.55
C HIS A 106 -2.50 4.13 -0.55
N GLU A 107 -1.38 3.42 -0.43
CA GLU A 107 -1.21 2.38 0.60
C GLU A 107 -1.35 2.94 2.02
N PHE A 108 -0.88 4.16 2.26
CA PHE A 108 -1.07 4.82 3.55
C PHE A 108 -2.55 5.09 3.85
N LEU A 109 -3.35 5.47 2.85
CA LEU A 109 -4.80 5.59 3.01
C LEU A 109 -5.44 4.25 3.37
N HIS A 110 -5.02 3.16 2.73
CA HIS A 110 -5.47 1.81 3.06
C HIS A 110 -5.10 1.41 4.49
N TYR A 111 -3.90 1.73 4.94
CA TYR A 111 -3.50 1.56 6.34
C TYR A 111 -4.42 2.34 7.29
N LEU A 112 -4.63 3.64 7.07
CA LEU A 112 -5.48 4.45 7.94
C LEU A 112 -6.94 3.98 7.95
N GLU A 113 -7.45 3.56 6.80
CA GLU A 113 -8.78 2.97 6.64
C GLU A 113 -8.92 1.72 7.52
N LEU A 114 -7.94 0.81 7.46
CA LEU A 114 -7.91 -0.38 8.30
C LEU A 114 -7.92 -0.02 9.78
N MET A 115 -7.03 0.89 10.20
CA MET A 115 -6.94 1.32 11.59
C MET A 115 -8.24 1.99 12.05
N HIS A 116 -8.89 2.78 11.19
CA HIS A 116 -10.15 3.45 11.49
C HIS A 116 -11.29 2.44 11.73
N ARG A 117 -11.41 1.42 10.89
CA ARG A 117 -12.43 0.38 11.04
C ARG A 117 -12.19 -0.48 12.28
N ILE A 118 -10.93 -0.84 12.57
CA ILE A 118 -10.56 -1.53 13.81
C ILE A 118 -10.96 -0.69 15.02
N HIS A 119 -10.64 0.60 15.01
CA HIS A 119 -10.96 1.50 16.10
C HIS A 119 -12.47 1.59 16.38
N ARG A 120 -13.29 1.57 15.32
CA ARG A 120 -14.75 1.64 15.42
C ARG A 120 -15.42 0.29 15.68
N GLY A 121 -14.65 -0.80 15.74
CA GLY A 121 -15.19 -2.16 15.88
C GLY A 121 -16.01 -2.61 14.65
N GLU A 122 -15.73 -2.03 13.48
CA GLU A 122 -16.47 -2.29 12.24
C GLU A 122 -15.93 -3.49 11.45
N ILE A 123 -14.90 -4.17 11.95
CA ILE A 123 -14.32 -5.34 11.28
C ILE A 123 -14.77 -6.63 11.95
N LEU A 124 -15.34 -7.55 11.15
CA LEU A 124 -15.62 -8.92 11.58
C LEU A 124 -14.39 -9.83 11.36
N SER A 125 -14.28 -10.89 12.16
CA SER A 125 -13.14 -11.85 12.15
C SER A 125 -12.79 -12.42 10.77
N ASP A 126 -13.82 -12.56 9.93
CA ASP A 126 -13.75 -13.24 8.63
C ASP A 126 -13.55 -12.24 7.48
N GLU A 127 -13.57 -10.94 7.77
CA GLU A 127 -13.46 -9.87 6.77
C GLU A 127 -12.03 -9.42 6.53
N ILE A 128 -11.07 -9.72 7.42
CA ILE A 128 -9.67 -9.34 7.24
C ILE A 128 -9.00 -10.31 6.29
N THR A 129 -9.34 -10.17 5.01
CA THR A 129 -8.54 -10.77 3.96
C THR A 129 -7.21 -10.02 3.88
N GLY A 130 -6.10 -10.75 3.70
CA GLY A 130 -4.84 -10.16 3.25
C GLY A 130 -4.98 -9.46 1.88
N ASN A 131 -6.13 -9.67 1.23
CA ASN A 131 -6.59 -9.05 -0.02
C ASN A 131 -7.75 -8.05 0.18
N LEU A 132 -8.02 -7.56 1.40
CA LEU A 132 -9.06 -6.54 1.67
C LEU A 132 -8.91 -5.29 0.78
N PHE A 133 -7.75 -5.13 0.16
CA PHE A 133 -7.38 -3.99 -0.67
C PHE A 133 -7.27 -4.27 -2.17
N GLU A 134 -7.45 -5.51 -2.65
CA GLU A 134 -7.10 -5.85 -4.04
C GLU A 134 -8.23 -6.45 -4.89
N GLY A 135 -9.21 -7.15 -4.31
CA GLY A 135 -10.21 -7.90 -5.10
C GLY A 135 -11.56 -7.22 -5.34
N ALA A 136 -12.01 -6.32 -4.46
CA ALA A 136 -13.39 -5.81 -4.52
C ALA A 136 -13.62 -4.47 -3.78
N TYR A 137 -12.58 -3.70 -3.48
CA TYR A 137 -12.75 -2.33 -3.02
C TYR A 137 -12.67 -1.40 -4.23
N LEU A 138 -13.76 -1.39 -5.02
CA LEU A 138 -14.10 -0.22 -5.81
C LEU A 138 -13.92 1.01 -4.91
N ASP A 139 -13.33 2.08 -5.44
CA ASP A 139 -13.12 3.38 -4.78
C ASP A 139 -14.37 4.00 -4.10
N GLN A 140 -15.52 3.35 -4.23
CA GLN A 140 -16.84 3.67 -3.71
C GLN A 140 -17.01 3.41 -2.19
N THR A 141 -16.14 2.62 -1.55
CA THR A 141 -16.27 2.28 -0.11
C THR A 141 -15.15 2.84 0.78
N ARG A 142 -14.27 3.69 0.25
CA ARG A 142 -13.28 4.44 1.06
C ARG A 142 -14.02 5.12 2.21
N ILE A 143 -13.53 5.16 3.44
CA ILE A 143 -14.05 6.03 4.51
C ILE A 143 -13.27 7.35 4.52
N LEU A 144 -11.99 7.30 4.16
CA LEU A 144 -11.10 8.46 4.18
C LEU A 144 -10.88 9.08 2.79
N GLU A 145 -11.18 10.37 2.68
CA GLU A 145 -10.86 11.18 1.50
C GLU A 145 -9.39 11.65 1.56
N PRO A 146 -8.62 11.61 0.45
CA PRO A 146 -7.23 12.08 0.45
C PRO A 146 -7.06 13.52 0.97
N ALA A 147 -8.04 14.40 0.69
CA ALA A 147 -8.04 15.79 1.15
C ALA A 147 -8.42 15.97 2.64
N ALA A 148 -8.94 14.93 3.29
CA ALA A 148 -9.13 14.91 4.74
C ALA A 148 -7.86 14.48 5.49
N VAL A 149 -7.02 13.67 4.84
CA VAL A 149 -5.80 13.10 5.41
C VAL A 149 -4.58 13.98 5.15
N PHE A 150 -4.40 14.45 3.91
CA PHE A 150 -3.19 15.16 3.51
C PHE A 150 -3.41 16.67 3.42
N SER A 151 -2.42 17.44 3.84
CA SER A 151 -2.33 18.89 3.58
C SER A 151 -1.66 19.23 2.23
N ASP A 152 -0.90 18.29 1.66
CA ASP A 152 -0.16 18.48 0.41
C ASP A 152 -1.07 18.32 -0.83
N ARG A 153 -1.37 19.44 -1.49
CA ARG A 153 -2.24 19.49 -2.68
C ARG A 153 -1.71 18.69 -3.86
N THR A 154 -0.39 18.69 -4.07
CA THR A 154 0.22 17.96 -5.19
C THR A 154 0.12 16.46 -4.95
N LEU A 155 0.31 15.99 -3.72
CA LEU A 155 0.13 14.60 -3.35
C LEU A 155 -1.33 14.15 -3.55
N ILE A 156 -2.29 14.96 -3.08
CA ILE A 156 -3.73 14.73 -3.29
C ILE A 156 -4.04 14.60 -4.79
N ASN A 157 -3.54 15.52 -5.61
CA ASN A 157 -3.79 15.52 -7.04
C ASN A 157 -3.17 14.29 -7.73
N HIS A 158 -1.98 13.87 -7.31
CA HIS A 158 -1.37 12.65 -7.82
C HIS A 158 -2.21 11.41 -7.50
N ILE A 159 -2.75 11.30 -6.28
CA ILE A 159 -3.65 10.20 -5.89
C ILE A 159 -4.92 10.25 -6.74
N LYS A 160 -5.61 11.40 -6.78
CA LYS A 160 -6.87 11.55 -7.51
C LYS A 160 -6.73 11.24 -9.00
N LYS A 161 -5.65 11.69 -9.64
CA LYS A 161 -5.43 11.46 -11.07
C LYS A 161 -5.15 10.00 -11.40
N ARG A 162 -4.40 9.31 -10.53
CA ARG A 162 -3.89 7.95 -10.79
C ARG A 162 -4.85 6.86 -10.34
N PHE A 163 -5.72 7.16 -9.37
CA PHE A 163 -6.63 6.22 -8.72
C PHE A 163 -8.07 6.76 -8.76
N ALA A 164 -8.54 7.23 -9.92
CA ALA A 164 -9.89 7.79 -10.07
C ALA A 164 -10.98 6.71 -10.27
N THR A 165 -10.61 5.59 -10.90
CA THR A 165 -11.50 4.46 -11.22
C THR A 165 -10.79 3.13 -11.04
N SER A 166 -9.49 3.11 -11.32
CA SER A 166 -8.52 2.08 -10.96
C SER A 166 -7.11 2.70 -11.07
N PHE A 167 -6.10 2.09 -10.46
CA PHE A 167 -4.72 2.50 -10.73
C PHE A 167 -4.39 2.26 -12.20
N GLN A 168 -4.00 3.30 -12.92
CA GLN A 168 -3.64 3.19 -14.33
C GLN A 168 -2.25 3.78 -14.58
N GLU A 169 -1.24 2.91 -14.71
CA GLU A 169 0.08 3.31 -15.19
C GLU A 169 0.59 2.38 -16.30
N PRO A 170 -0.02 2.42 -17.52
CA PRO A 170 0.32 1.52 -18.61
C PRO A 170 1.81 1.56 -18.99
N ARG A 171 2.46 2.72 -18.83
CA ARG A 171 3.89 2.89 -19.09
C ARG A 171 4.77 2.18 -18.06
N LEU A 172 4.37 2.18 -16.79
CA LEU A 172 5.11 1.48 -15.74
C LEU A 172 4.88 -0.02 -15.86
N GLU A 173 3.63 -0.43 -16.01
CA GLU A 173 3.24 -1.83 -16.22
C GLU A 173 3.98 -2.44 -17.41
N LYS A 174 3.98 -1.76 -18.58
CA LYS A 174 4.75 -2.21 -19.74
C LYS A 174 6.24 -2.37 -19.44
N LYS A 175 6.86 -1.40 -18.77
CA LYS A 175 8.27 -1.51 -18.36
C LYS A 175 8.52 -2.70 -17.44
N VAL A 176 7.59 -3.02 -16.55
CA VAL A 176 7.73 -4.17 -15.64
C VAL A 176 7.55 -5.48 -16.42
N VAL A 177 6.59 -5.56 -17.33
CA VAL A 177 6.44 -6.71 -18.21
C VAL A 177 7.72 -6.93 -19.02
N ASP A 178 8.20 -5.91 -19.71
CA ASP A 178 9.32 -6.01 -20.63
C ASP A 178 10.67 -6.22 -19.91
N LEU A 179 10.94 -5.45 -18.87
CA LEU A 179 12.27 -5.39 -18.22
C LEU A 179 12.37 -6.22 -16.93
N TRP A 180 11.27 -6.82 -16.47
CA TRP A 180 11.27 -7.67 -15.27
C TRP A 180 10.72 -9.06 -15.57
N ILE A 181 9.47 -9.14 -16.00
CA ILE A 181 8.78 -10.43 -16.19
C ILE A 181 9.41 -11.19 -17.36
N ASN A 182 9.53 -10.56 -18.53
CA ASN A 182 10.13 -11.18 -19.72
C ASN A 182 11.63 -11.42 -19.56
N ALA A 183 12.29 -10.64 -18.70
CA ALA A 183 13.70 -10.82 -18.34
C ALA A 183 13.93 -11.98 -17.35
N GLY A 184 12.88 -12.69 -16.92
CA GLY A 184 12.98 -13.82 -16.00
C GLY A 184 13.34 -13.43 -14.56
N LEU A 185 13.16 -12.16 -14.18
CA LEU A 185 13.40 -11.71 -12.81
C LEU A 185 12.33 -12.25 -11.84
N PRO A 186 12.60 -12.29 -10.52
CA PRO A 186 11.72 -12.94 -9.55
C PRO A 186 10.29 -12.42 -9.59
N LYS A 187 9.32 -13.33 -9.51
CA LYS A 187 7.88 -13.00 -9.47
C LYS A 187 7.19 -13.71 -8.31
N THR A 188 6.26 -13.03 -7.66
CA THR A 188 5.41 -13.58 -6.62
C THR A 188 3.97 -13.54 -7.11
N VAL A 189 3.38 -14.71 -7.29
CA VAL A 189 1.96 -14.83 -7.68
C VAL A 189 1.10 -14.81 -6.42
N ILE A 190 0.08 -13.98 -6.40
CA ILE A 190 -0.95 -13.97 -5.35
C ILE A 190 -2.28 -14.26 -6.00
N HIS A 191 -2.99 -15.25 -5.47
CA HIS A 191 -4.37 -15.53 -5.87
C HIS A 191 -5.31 -14.64 -5.05
N LEU A 192 -6.13 -13.85 -5.74
CA LEU A 192 -7.04 -12.91 -5.08
C LEU A 192 -8.17 -13.61 -4.30
N ASP A 193 -8.52 -14.83 -4.70
CA ASP A 193 -9.75 -15.47 -4.25
C ASP A 193 -9.70 -16.10 -2.84
N ASN A 194 -8.51 -16.32 -2.24
CA ASN A 194 -8.40 -17.21 -1.06
C ASN A 194 -7.58 -16.70 0.14
N ASN A 195 -7.16 -15.43 0.17
CA ASN A 195 -6.29 -14.96 1.25
C ASN A 195 -7.09 -14.37 2.44
N ARG A 196 -7.89 -15.21 3.11
CA ARG A 196 -8.59 -14.86 4.37
C ARG A 196 -7.64 -15.04 5.55
N VAL A 197 -7.37 -13.97 6.29
CA VAL A 197 -6.72 -14.07 7.59
C VAL A 197 -7.84 -14.07 8.62
N ASN A 198 -8.19 -15.26 9.13
CA ASN A 198 -9.16 -15.36 10.22
C ASN A 198 -8.52 -14.80 11.49
N ILE A 199 -9.10 -13.74 12.03
CA ILE A 199 -8.63 -13.14 13.29
C ILE A 199 -9.69 -13.39 14.33
N SER A 200 -9.30 -13.98 15.45
CA SER A 200 -10.25 -14.14 16.55
C SER A 200 -10.72 -12.76 17.04
N ALA A 201 -12.01 -12.65 17.36
CA ALA A 201 -12.57 -11.44 17.96
C ALA A 201 -11.78 -11.01 19.22
N GLU A 202 -11.20 -11.97 19.94
CA GLU A 202 -10.33 -11.74 21.08
C GLU A 202 -9.08 -10.90 20.71
N LEU A 203 -8.41 -11.21 19.60
CA LEU A 203 -7.25 -10.44 19.14
C LEU A 203 -7.65 -9.01 18.75
N LEU A 204 -8.80 -8.82 18.10
CA LEU A 204 -9.30 -7.49 17.75
C LEU A 204 -9.53 -6.62 19.00
N THR A 205 -10.09 -7.20 20.07
CA THR A 205 -10.31 -6.46 21.33
C THR A 205 -9.02 -6.05 22.06
N LYS A 206 -7.90 -6.72 21.77
CA LYS A 206 -6.58 -6.41 22.34
C LYS A 206 -5.85 -5.31 21.56
N ILE A 207 -6.30 -4.97 20.35
CA ILE A 207 -5.71 -3.88 19.58
C ILE A 207 -5.99 -2.56 20.32
N ARG A 208 -4.93 -1.83 20.63
CA ARG A 208 -4.99 -0.51 21.24
C ARG A 208 -4.26 0.46 20.32
N LEU A 209 -5.01 1.42 19.78
CA LEU A 209 -4.42 2.52 19.04
C LEU A 209 -3.77 3.51 20.00
N PRO A 210 -2.62 4.10 19.63
CA PRO A 210 -2.14 5.31 20.26
C PRO A 210 -3.25 6.38 20.29
N PRO A 211 -3.46 7.10 21.42
CA PRO A 211 -4.55 8.07 21.54
C PRO A 211 -4.53 9.17 20.47
N ASP A 212 -3.35 9.66 20.14
CA ASP A 212 -3.10 10.64 19.08
C ASP A 212 -3.55 10.11 17.70
N MET A 213 -3.31 8.83 17.41
CA MET A 213 -3.79 8.20 16.19
C MET A 213 -5.32 8.07 16.17
N ALA A 214 -5.93 7.66 17.29
CA ALA A 214 -7.38 7.53 17.39
C ALA A 214 -8.09 8.88 17.15
N ASP A 215 -7.61 9.95 17.79
CA ASP A 215 -8.13 11.31 17.62
C ASP A 215 -7.96 11.83 16.19
N ALA A 216 -6.79 11.57 15.59
CA ALA A 216 -6.52 11.93 14.20
C ALA A 216 -7.48 11.21 13.24
N LEU A 217 -7.68 9.90 13.41
CA LEU A 217 -8.61 9.11 12.60
C LEU A 217 -10.06 9.59 12.75
N GLY A 218 -10.50 9.92 13.96
CA GLY A 218 -11.82 10.51 14.21
C GLY A 218 -12.00 11.84 13.46
N THR A 219 -10.99 12.72 13.53
CA THR A 219 -10.97 14.00 12.84
C THR A 219 -10.99 13.83 11.31
N MET A 220 -10.18 12.92 10.78
CA MET A 220 -10.11 12.61 9.34
C MET A 220 -11.41 12.02 8.83
N GLY A 221 -12.06 11.12 9.58
CA GLY A 221 -13.37 10.56 9.24
C GLY A 221 -14.45 11.64 9.15
N ALA A 222 -14.51 12.54 10.14
CA ALA A 222 -15.46 13.65 10.15
C ALA A 222 -15.23 14.63 8.97
N LYS A 223 -13.97 14.95 8.66
CA LYS A 223 -13.62 15.77 7.48
C LYS A 223 -14.01 15.09 6.18
N SER A 224 -13.78 13.78 6.05
CA SER A 224 -14.13 13.00 4.85
C SER A 224 -15.65 13.01 4.61
N LYS A 225 -16.44 12.79 5.65
CA LYS A 225 -17.92 12.90 5.58
C LYS A 225 -18.37 14.28 5.10
N LYS A 226 -17.79 15.36 5.62
CA LYS A 226 -18.09 16.73 5.18
C LYS A 226 -17.74 16.96 3.71
N ILE A 227 -16.60 16.46 3.24
CA ILE A 227 -16.19 16.57 1.82
C ILE A 227 -17.21 15.87 0.93
N ARG A 228 -17.62 14.64 1.26
CA ARG A 228 -18.61 13.89 0.48
C ARG A 228 -19.95 14.57 0.39
N THR A 229 -20.49 15.02 1.52
CA THR A 229 -21.75 15.77 1.54
C THR A 229 -21.67 17.04 0.70
N ARG A 230 -20.55 17.78 0.79
CA ARG A 230 -20.35 19.03 0.02
C ARG A 230 -20.28 18.80 -1.49
N PHE A 231 -19.61 17.73 -1.91
CA PHE A 231 -19.38 17.43 -3.33
C PHE A 231 -20.36 16.40 -3.92
N LYS A 232 -21.36 15.95 -3.15
CA LYS A 232 -22.31 14.89 -3.53
C LYS A 232 -21.62 13.62 -4.05
N ILE A 233 -20.49 13.27 -3.42
CA ILE A 233 -19.75 12.05 -3.70
C ILE A 233 -20.42 10.97 -2.84
N TYR A 234 -21.26 10.14 -3.45
CA TYR A 234 -21.96 9.01 -2.81
C TYR A 234 -21.36 7.70 -3.29
#